data_AF-A0A2V8GPF2-F1
#
_entry.id   AF-A0A2V8GPF2-F1
#
_cell.length_a   1.000
_cell.length_b   1.000
_cell.length_c   1.000
_cell.angle_alpha   90.00
_cell.angle_beta   90.00
_cell.angle_gamma   90.00
#
_symmetry.space_group_name_H-M   'P 1'
#
loop_
_entity.id
_entity.type
_entity.pdbx_description
1 polymer ?
#
loop_
_entity_poly.entity_id
_entity_poly.type
_entity_poly.pdbx_seq_one_letter_code
_entity_poly.pdbx_strand_id
1 'polypeptide(L)'
;VLEIGVPFSDPLADGPVIQRATERALAAGGSLRASLDLVGRIRPHISAPIVIFSYANPLLRLGVAEFARRAAGAGVDGGFARRFLRPISIRSFC
;
A
#
# COMPACT_ATOMS: atom_id res chain seq x y z
N VAL A 1 -2.78 -16.84 3.21
CA VAL A 1 -3.09 -15.39 3.11
C VAL A 1 -2.17 -14.81 2.06
N LEU A 2 -2.69 -13.97 1.16
CA LEU A 2 -1.91 -13.26 0.14
C LEU A 2 -1.71 -11.81 0.59
N GLU A 3 -0.47 -11.39 0.76
CA GLU A 3 -0.13 -10.01 1.11
C GLU A 3 0.23 -9.21 -0.14
N ILE A 4 -0.42 -8.06 -0.32
CA ILE A 4 -0.14 -7.14 -1.43
C ILE A 4 0.49 -5.87 -0.87
N GLY A 5 1.78 -5.71 -1.16
CA GLY A 5 2.55 -4.51 -0.84
C GLY A 5 2.14 -3.33 -1.72
N VAL A 6 1.81 -2.20 -1.09
CA VAL A 6 1.61 -0.92 -1.78
C VAL A 6 2.98 -0.26 -1.95
N PRO A 7 3.42 0.02 -3.19
CA PRO A 7 4.71 0.64 -3.42
C PRO A 7 4.75 2.04 -2.82
N PHE A 8 5.85 2.38 -2.15
CA PHE A 8 6.04 3.65 -1.47
C PHE A 8 7.45 4.19 -1.70
N SER A 9 7.57 5.50 -1.96
CA SER A 9 8.82 6.13 -2.40
C SER A 9 9.88 6.29 -1.31
N ASP A 10 9.52 6.12 -0.03
CA ASP A 10 10.46 6.21 1.10
C ASP A 10 10.45 4.92 1.95
N PRO A 11 10.87 3.77 1.40
CA PRO A 11 10.82 2.47 2.07
C PRO A 11 12.05 2.24 2.96
N LEU A 12 12.30 3.15 3.91
CA LEU A 12 13.47 3.11 4.80
C LEU A 12 13.57 1.84 5.67
N ALA A 13 12.47 1.10 5.83
CA ALA A 13 12.40 -0.07 6.69
C ALA A 13 12.43 -1.42 5.92
N ASP A 14 12.61 -1.39 4.60
CA ASP A 14 12.60 -2.57 3.76
C ASP A 14 14.01 -2.96 3.30
N GLY A 15 14.25 -4.25 3.05
CA GLY A 15 15.52 -4.73 2.52
C GLY A 15 15.69 -4.47 1.01
N PRO A 16 16.90 -4.64 0.45
CA PRO A 16 17.22 -4.27 -0.94
C PRO A 16 16.43 -5.03 -2.02
N VAL A 17 15.83 -6.17 -1.68
CA VAL A 17 14.94 -6.91 -2.59
C VAL A 17 13.58 -6.21 -2.72
N ILE A 18 12.98 -5.83 -1.59
CA ILE A 18 11.67 -5.16 -1.53
C ILE A 18 11.79 -3.72 -2.04
N GLN A 19 12.89 -3.03 -1.73
CA GLN A 19 13.16 -1.69 -2.28
C GLN A 19 13.19 -1.71 -3.81
N ARG A 20 13.97 -2.60 -4.43
CA ARG A 20 14.02 -2.75 -5.89
C ARG A 20 12.68 -3.15 -6.51
N ALA A 21 11.89 -4.00 -5.83
CA ALA A 21 10.55 -4.34 -6.30
C ALA A 21 9.62 -3.12 -6.26
N THR A 22 9.72 -2.31 -5.21
CA THR A 22 8.98 -1.05 -5.04
C THR A 22 9.37 -0.04 -6.11
N GLU A 23 10.66 0.14 -6.40
CA GLU A 23 11.14 1.01 -7.47
C GLU A 23 10.57 0.63 -8.83
N ARG A 24 10.59 -0.68 -9.18
CA ARG A 24 9.97 -1.17 -10.44
C ARG A 24 8.47 -0.91 -10.48
N ALA A 25 7.78 -1.15 -9.36
CA ALA A 25 6.35 -0.90 -9.28
C ALA A 25 6.02 0.59 -9.41
N LEU A 26 6.79 1.48 -8.77
CA LEU A 26 6.63 2.93 -8.90
C LEU A 26 6.91 3.41 -10.34
N ALA A 27 7.97 2.91 -10.96
CA ALA A 27 8.29 3.23 -12.36
C ALA A 27 7.18 2.79 -13.34
N ALA A 28 6.44 1.74 -13.01
CA ALA A 28 5.28 1.27 -13.76
C ALA A 28 3.96 1.99 -13.41
N GLY A 29 3.99 3.07 -12.60
CA GLY A 29 2.80 3.83 -12.19
C GLY A 29 2.05 3.23 -10.99
N GLY A 30 2.71 2.37 -10.22
CA GLY A 30 2.16 1.77 -9.01
C GLY A 30 1.74 2.81 -7.97
N SER A 31 0.56 2.62 -7.38
CA SER A 31 -0.01 3.48 -6.36
C SER A 31 -0.99 2.69 -5.50
N LEU A 32 -1.42 3.24 -4.36
CA LEU A 32 -2.48 2.64 -3.54
C LEU A 32 -3.74 2.33 -4.37
N ARG A 33 -4.15 3.26 -5.25
CA ARG A 33 -5.30 3.05 -6.13
C ARG A 33 -5.04 1.88 -7.09
N ALA A 34 -3.90 1.87 -7.77
CA ALA A 34 -3.56 0.80 -8.70
C ALA A 34 -3.48 -0.57 -8.01
N SER A 35 -2.99 -0.63 -6.76
CA SER A 35 -2.97 -1.84 -5.95
C SER A 35 -4.38 -2.34 -5.63
N LEU A 36 -5.31 -1.45 -5.25
CA LEU A 36 -6.71 -1.83 -5.01
C LEU A 36 -7.42 -2.28 -6.29
N ASP A 37 -7.17 -1.60 -7.41
CA ASP A 37 -7.72 -2.00 -8.72
C ASP A 37 -7.16 -3.34 -9.18
N LEU A 38 -5.89 -3.66 -8.85
CA LEU A 38 -5.31 -4.99 -9.06
C LEU A 38 -6.03 -6.03 -8.21
N VAL A 39 -6.27 -5.78 -6.92
CA VAL A 39 -7.02 -6.70 -6.06
C VAL A 39 -8.40 -7.01 -6.64
N GLY A 40 -9.15 -5.98 -7.05
CA GLY A 40 -10.48 -6.17 -7.63
C GLY A 40 -10.47 -7.05 -8.89
N ARG A 41 -9.41 -6.96 -9.71
CA ARG A 41 -9.24 -7.80 -10.90
C ARG A 41 -8.90 -9.25 -10.58
N ILE A 42 -8.08 -9.50 -9.55
CA ILE A 42 -7.65 -10.86 -9.20
C ILE A 42 -8.59 -11.57 -8.23
N ARG A 43 -9.43 -10.82 -7.50
CA ARG A 43 -10.36 -11.35 -6.48
C ARG A 43 -11.21 -12.55 -6.97
N PRO A 44 -11.75 -12.58 -8.20
CA PRO A 44 -12.53 -13.73 -8.68
C PRO A 44 -11.70 -15.01 -8.85
N HIS A 45 -10.38 -14.89 -8.99
CA HIS A 45 -9.46 -16.00 -9.23
C HIS A 45 -8.74 -16.46 -7.96
N ILE A 46 -8.94 -15.75 -6.84
CA ILE A 46 -8.23 -16.00 -5.59
C ILE A 46 -9.23 -16.30 -4.47
N SER A 47 -9.13 -17.51 -3.92
CA SER A 47 -9.94 -17.95 -2.78
C SER A 47 -9.29 -17.62 -1.42
N ALA A 48 -7.97 -17.43 -1.39
CA ALA A 48 -7.24 -17.09 -0.17
C ALA A 48 -7.57 -15.66 0.31
N PRO A 49 -7.52 -15.39 1.63
CA PRO A 49 -7.68 -14.03 2.13
C PRO A 49 -6.58 -13.10 1.60
N ILE A 50 -6.95 -11.88 1.20
CA ILE A 50 -6.06 -10.85 0.66
C ILE A 50 -5.88 -9.75 1.69
N VAL A 51 -4.63 -9.44 2.03
CA VAL A 51 -4.28 -8.37 2.96
C VAL A 51 -3.46 -7.30 2.25
N ILE A 52 -3.83 -6.02 2.43
CA ILE A 52 -3.02 -4.90 1.96
C ILE A 52 -1.94 -4.59 2.99
N PHE A 53 -0.68 -4.61 2.55
CA PHE A 53 0.47 -4.17 3.33
C PHE A 53 0.95 -2.80 2.81
N SER A 54 0.98 -1.79 3.68
CA SER A 54 1.40 -0.43 3.28
C SER A 54 2.15 0.30 4.40
N TYR A 55 2.68 1.47 4.10
CA TYR A 55 3.11 2.44 5.11
C TYR A 55 1.91 3.27 5.57
N ALA A 56 1.93 3.75 6.81
CA ALA A 56 0.81 4.53 7.35
C ALA A 56 0.57 5.86 6.60
N ASN A 57 1.62 6.49 6.07
CA ASN A 57 1.53 7.82 5.46
C ASN A 57 0.56 7.88 4.25
N PRO A 58 0.67 7.00 3.23
CA PRO A 58 -0.33 6.89 2.16
C PRO A 58 -1.77 6.70 2.63
N LEU A 59 -1.96 5.86 3.65
CA LEU A 59 -3.30 5.55 4.17
C LEU A 59 -3.89 6.74 4.93
N LEU A 60 -3.08 7.44 5.72
CA LEU A 60 -3.50 8.63 6.46
C LEU A 60 -3.83 9.81 5.53
N ARG A 61 -3.10 9.97 4.42
CA ARG A 61 -3.40 11.00 3.40
C ARG A 61 -4.73 10.76 2.69
N LEU A 62 -5.11 9.49 2.49
CA LEU A 62 -6.42 9.13 1.95
C LEU A 62 -7.53 9.23 3.01
N GLY A 63 -7.17 9.07 4.28
CA GLY A 63 -8.10 8.89 5.38
C GLY A 63 -8.44 7.42 5.59
N VAL A 64 -8.36 6.97 6.85
CA VAL A 64 -8.53 5.54 7.21
C VAL A 64 -9.91 5.00 6.81
N ALA A 65 -10.97 5.79 7.02
CA ALA A 65 -12.33 5.39 6.68
C ALA A 65 -12.52 5.20 5.16
N GLU A 66 -12.01 6.15 4.37
CA GLU A 66 -12.10 6.08 2.91
C GLU A 66 -11.24 4.95 2.35
N PHE A 67 -10.06 4.73 2.93
CA PHE A 67 -9.24 3.56 2.63
C PHE A 67 -10.01 2.26 2.90
N ALA A 68 -10.57 2.09 4.10
CA ALA A 68 -11.29 0.88 4.48
C ALA A 68 -12.48 0.61 3.56
N ARG A 69 -13.25 1.65 3.21
CA ARG A 69 -14.37 1.56 2.27
C ARG A 69 -13.91 1.08 0.88
N ARG A 70 -12.83 1.65 0.35
CA ARG A 70 -12.29 1.26 -0.96
C ARG A 70 -11.68 -0.13 -0.94
N ALA A 71 -10.95 -0.48 0.12
CA ALA A 71 -10.33 -1.78 0.28
C ALA A 71 -11.39 -2.88 0.35
N ALA A 72 -12.44 -2.70 1.17
CA ALA A 72 -13.57 -3.62 1.23
C ALA A 72 -14.27 -3.75 -0.13
N GLY A 73 -14.52 -2.63 -0.82
CA GLY A 73 -15.10 -2.63 -2.16
C GLY A 73 -14.26 -3.35 -3.22
N ALA A 74 -12.94 -3.42 -3.04
CA ALA A 74 -12.04 -4.15 -3.92
C ALA A 74 -11.92 -5.65 -3.58
N GLY A 75 -12.45 -6.11 -2.44
CA GLY A 75 -12.34 -7.50 -1.98
C GLY A 75 -11.10 -7.81 -1.13
N VAL A 76 -10.55 -6.78 -0.47
CA VAL A 76 -9.49 -6.92 0.56
C VAL A 76 -10.12 -7.37 1.87
N ASP A 77 -9.54 -8.38 2.50
CA ASP A 77 -10.01 -8.98 3.75
C ASP A 77 -9.37 -8.37 5.00
N GLY A 78 -8.24 -7.67 4.86
CA GLY A 78 -7.56 -6.98 5.96
C GLY A 78 -6.49 -5.99 5.50
N GLY A 79 -6.05 -5.12 6.42
CA GLY A 79 -5.01 -4.13 6.14
C GLY A 79 -4.00 -4.05 7.28
N PHE A 80 -2.72 -4.07 6.93
CA PHE A 80 -1.61 -3.84 7.86
C PHE A 80 -0.80 -2.63 7.40
N ALA A 81 -0.56 -1.70 8.32
CA ALA A 81 0.19 -0.48 8.04
C ALA A 81 1.44 -0.40 8.91
N ARG A 82 2.61 -0.35 8.30
CA ARG A 82 3.86 -0.06 9.00
C ARG A 82 3.89 1.42 9.34
N ARG A 83 3.98 1.72 10.64
CA ARG A 83 4.20 3.07 11.16
C ARG A 83 5.67 3.27 11.44
N PHE A 84 6.32 4.14 10.67
CA PHE A 84 7.73 4.46 10.85
C PHE A 84 7.88 5.55 11.91
N LEU A 85 8.52 5.22 13.04
CA LEU A 85 8.90 6.18 14.08
C LEU A 85 10.16 6.95 13.61
N ARG A 86 10.01 7.91 12.70
CA ARG A 86 11.01 8.97 12.52
C ARG A 86 10.38 10.35 12.74
N PRO A 87 11.12 11.30 13.34
CA PRO A 87 10.65 12.66 13.50
C PRO A 87 10.52 13.28 12.10
N ILE A 88 9.29 13.51 11.66
CA ILE A 88 9.03 14.22 10.42
C ILE A 88 9.40 15.68 10.67
N SER A 89 10.61 16.08 10.26
CA SER A 89 10.89 17.48 9.93
C SER A 89 10.02 17.81 8.72
N ILE A 90 8.88 18.46 8.96
CA ILE A 90 8.13 19.16 7.93
C ILE A 90 9.06 20.23 7.35
N ARG A 91 9.76 19.93 6.26
CA ARG A 91 10.28 20.96 5.38
C ARG A 91 9.20 21.26 4.36
N SER A 92 8.77 22.51 4.41
CA SER A 92 7.80 23.18 3.56
C SER A 92 7.90 22.77 2.10
N PHE A 93 6.75 22.48 1.50
CA PHE A 93 6.51 22.85 0.12
C PHE A 93 5.86 24.23 0.15
N CYS A 94 6.64 25.25 -0.21
CA CYS A 94 6.12 26.40 -0.95
C CYS A 94 5.73 25.94 -2.36
#